data_AF-A0A670XQM7-F1
#
_entry.id   AF-A0A670XQM7-F1
#
_cell.length_a   1.000
_cell.length_b   1.000
_cell.length_c   1.000
_cell.angle_alpha   90.00
_cell.angle_beta   90.00
_cell.angle_gamma   90.00
#
_symmetry.space_group_name_H-M   'P 1'
#
loop_
_entity.id
_entity.type
_entity.pdbx_description
1 polymer ?
#
loop_
_entity_poly.entity_id
_entity_poly.type
_entity_poly.pdbx_seq_one_letter_code
_entity_poly.pdbx_strand_id
1 'polypeptide(L)'
;PLQLECDLCAIISNSGQMTEQKVGSEIDHASCIWRMNNAPTKGYEEDVGKRTTIRVVSHTSVPLLLKNADYFFKETNSTIYVIWGPFRNMRKDGSGIVYNMLKKTVDSYPGAKIYVTTEKRMSYCDEIFKKETGKD
;
A
#
# COMPACT_ATOMS: atom_id res chain seq x y z
N PRO A 1 -9.36 10.49 -10.49
CA PRO A 1 -9.49 9.76 -9.20
C PRO A 1 -9.19 8.28 -9.42
N LEU A 2 -8.66 7.55 -8.44
CA LEU A 2 -8.51 6.10 -8.56
C LEU A 2 -9.91 5.47 -8.69
N GLN A 3 -10.18 4.78 -9.79
CA GLN A 3 -11.42 4.07 -10.05
C GLN A 3 -11.11 2.58 -10.15
N LEU A 4 -11.89 1.77 -9.45
CA LEU A 4 -11.72 0.33 -9.33
C LEU A 4 -13.10 -0.31 -9.42
N GLU A 5 -13.22 -1.34 -10.26
CA GLU A 5 -14.42 -2.16 -10.37
C GLU A 5 -14.15 -3.45 -9.61
N CYS A 6 -14.79 -3.58 -8.44
CA CYS A 6 -14.57 -4.69 -7.51
C CYS A 6 -15.92 -5.22 -7.03
N ASP A 7 -16.22 -6.50 -7.32
CA ASP A 7 -17.42 -7.15 -6.80
C ASP A 7 -17.20 -7.64 -5.36
N LEU A 8 -16.15 -8.43 -5.17
CA LEU A 8 -15.71 -8.92 -3.86
C LEU A 8 -14.34 -8.36 -3.50
N CYS A 9 -14.23 -7.78 -2.31
CA CYS A 9 -12.98 -7.24 -1.78
C CYS A 9 -12.50 -8.04 -0.57
N ALA A 10 -11.23 -8.44 -0.60
CA ALA A 10 -10.54 -9.02 0.55
C ALA A 10 -9.51 -8.02 1.10
N ILE A 11 -9.58 -7.71 2.39
CA ILE A 11 -8.63 -6.84 3.08
C ILE A 11 -7.79 -7.71 4.01
N ILE A 12 -6.50 -7.83 3.72
CA ILE A 12 -5.64 -8.80 4.40
C ILE A 12 -4.81 -8.09 5.46
N SER A 13 -4.97 -8.56 6.70
CA SER A 13 -4.19 -8.08 7.84
C SER A 13 -2.72 -8.48 7.71
N ASN A 14 -1.82 -7.67 8.26
CA ASN A 14 -0.40 -7.99 8.39
C ASN A 14 -0.09 -8.78 9.68
N SER A 15 -1.12 -9.23 10.42
CA SER A 15 -0.96 -9.96 11.67
C SER A 15 -0.25 -11.30 11.46
N GLY A 16 0.64 -11.67 12.38
CA GLY A 16 1.27 -13.00 12.39
C GLY A 16 0.26 -14.14 12.54
N GLN A 17 -0.96 -13.87 13.04
CA GLN A 17 -2.05 -14.84 13.11
C GLN A 17 -2.54 -15.33 11.75
N MET A 18 -2.16 -14.66 10.65
CA MET A 18 -2.44 -15.15 9.31
C MET A 18 -1.60 -16.38 8.94
N THR A 19 -0.48 -16.62 9.62
CA THR A 19 0.39 -17.78 9.38
C THR A 19 -0.36 -19.07 9.73
N GLU A 20 -0.15 -20.12 8.93
CA GLU A 20 -0.79 -21.44 9.05
C GLU A 20 -2.32 -21.45 8.90
N GLN A 21 -2.95 -20.34 8.53
CA GLN A 21 -4.40 -20.29 8.30
C GLN A 21 -4.81 -21.00 7.01
N LYS A 22 -3.89 -21.13 6.03
CA LYS A 22 -4.13 -21.83 4.77
C LYS A 22 -5.34 -21.32 3.96
N VAL A 23 -5.69 -20.04 4.12
CA VAL A 23 -6.84 -19.40 3.45
C VAL A 23 -6.43 -18.66 2.15
N GLY A 24 -5.21 -18.86 1.66
CA GLY A 24 -4.69 -18.12 0.52
C GLY A 24 -5.45 -18.34 -0.78
N SER A 25 -5.98 -19.55 -0.99
CA SER A 25 -6.84 -19.83 -2.14
C SER A 25 -8.15 -19.07 -2.07
N GLU A 26 -8.80 -19.03 -0.89
CA GLU A 26 -10.04 -18.27 -0.66
C GLU A 26 -9.83 -16.78 -0.93
N ILE A 27 -8.75 -16.20 -0.40
CA ILE A 27 -8.36 -14.80 -0.62
C ILE A 27 -8.22 -14.50 -2.12
N ASP A 28 -7.55 -15.39 -2.85
CA ASP A 28 -7.28 -15.23 -4.29
C ASP A 28 -8.54 -15.36 -5.17
N HIS A 29 -9.73 -15.69 -4.62
CA HIS A 29 -11.01 -15.62 -5.35
C HIS A 29 -11.59 -14.20 -5.39
N ALA A 30 -11.13 -13.27 -4.55
CA ALA A 30 -11.64 -11.90 -4.57
C ALA A 30 -11.27 -11.16 -5.86
N SER A 31 -12.16 -10.26 -6.32
CA SER A 31 -11.90 -9.37 -7.45
C SER A 31 -10.77 -8.39 -7.11
N CYS A 32 -10.81 -7.85 -5.89
CA CYS A 32 -9.83 -6.88 -5.40
C CYS A 32 -9.25 -7.29 -4.04
N ILE A 33 -7.92 -7.33 -3.97
CA ILE A 33 -7.19 -7.71 -2.75
C ILE A 33 -6.36 -6.52 -2.27
N TRP A 34 -6.67 -6.08 -1.05
CA TRP A 34 -6.03 -4.95 -0.39
C TRP A 34 -5.02 -5.46 0.64
N ARG A 35 -3.78 -4.98 0.56
CA ARG A 35 -2.71 -5.29 1.51
C ARG A 35 -2.07 -4.03 2.06
N MET A 36 -1.46 -4.13 3.23
CA MET A 36 -0.88 -2.98 3.91
C MET A 36 0.65 -3.00 3.87
N ASN A 37 1.26 -1.83 3.69
CA ASN A 37 2.69 -1.60 3.84
C ASN A 37 3.55 -2.63 3.08
N ASN A 38 4.57 -3.21 3.72
CA ASN A 38 5.53 -4.13 3.12
C ASN A 38 5.22 -5.62 3.37
N ALA A 39 3.98 -5.99 3.77
CA ALA A 39 3.65 -7.40 4.00
C ALA A 39 3.82 -8.23 2.71
N PRO A 40 4.70 -9.24 2.70
CA PRO A 40 4.95 -10.04 1.51
C PRO A 40 3.81 -11.03 1.25
N THR A 41 3.76 -11.54 0.02
CA THR A 41 3.00 -12.75 -0.32
C THR A 41 3.95 -13.91 -0.64
N LYS A 42 5.11 -13.60 -1.20
CA LYS A 42 6.17 -14.56 -1.51
C LYS A 42 6.62 -15.31 -0.25
N GLY A 43 6.49 -16.63 -0.25
CA GLY A 43 6.77 -17.51 0.90
C GLY A 43 5.61 -17.69 1.87
N TYR A 44 4.46 -17.05 1.65
CA TYR A 44 3.26 -17.12 2.49
C TYR A 44 2.00 -17.40 1.67
N GLU A 45 2.15 -17.86 0.43
CA GLU A 45 1.07 -17.95 -0.55
C GLU A 45 -0.08 -18.86 -0.08
N GLU A 46 0.23 -19.95 0.62
CA GLU A 46 -0.76 -20.88 1.17
C GLU A 46 -1.68 -20.17 2.19
N ASP A 47 -1.11 -19.28 2.98
CA ASP A 47 -1.78 -18.61 4.09
C ASP A 47 -2.51 -17.33 3.67
N VAL A 48 -1.85 -16.51 2.85
CA VAL A 48 -2.34 -15.15 2.56
C VAL A 48 -2.65 -14.92 1.08
N GLY A 49 -2.47 -15.91 0.22
CA GLY A 49 -2.70 -15.79 -1.23
C GLY A 49 -1.56 -15.10 -1.96
N LYS A 50 -1.59 -15.15 -3.30
CA LYS A 50 -0.51 -14.66 -4.17
C LYS A 50 -0.79 -13.26 -4.69
N ARG A 51 -2.06 -12.93 -4.88
CA ARG A 51 -2.48 -11.72 -5.59
C ARG A 51 -2.49 -10.50 -4.66
N THR A 52 -2.23 -9.34 -5.26
CA THR A 52 -2.43 -8.03 -4.64
C THR A 52 -2.96 -7.10 -5.72
N THR A 53 -4.09 -6.45 -5.47
CA THR A 53 -4.62 -5.43 -6.38
C THR A 53 -4.17 -4.05 -5.92
N ILE A 54 -4.32 -3.79 -4.61
CA ILE A 54 -4.05 -2.48 -4.01
C ILE A 54 -3.17 -2.67 -2.79
N ARG A 55 -2.17 -1.80 -2.65
CA ARG A 55 -1.32 -1.73 -1.49
C ARG A 55 -1.35 -0.34 -0.89
N VAL A 56 -1.91 -0.22 0.31
CA VAL A 56 -1.94 1.04 1.06
C VAL A 56 -0.71 1.09 1.95
N VAL A 57 0.11 2.13 1.80
CA VAL A 57 1.45 2.18 2.39
C VAL A 57 1.64 3.49 3.14
N SER A 58 2.05 3.38 4.41
CA SER A 58 2.53 4.54 5.16
C SER A 58 3.87 5.01 4.62
N HIS A 59 4.10 6.31 4.63
CA HIS A 59 5.38 6.94 4.28
C HIS A 59 6.57 6.33 5.03
N THR A 60 6.39 5.86 6.27
CA THR A 60 7.44 5.19 7.06
C THR A 60 7.82 3.82 6.50
N SER A 61 6.91 3.15 5.77
CA SER A 61 7.17 1.85 5.15
C SER A 61 7.77 1.96 3.75
N VAL A 62 7.76 3.14 3.11
CA VAL A 62 8.34 3.33 1.76
C VAL A 62 9.81 2.88 1.69
N PRO A 63 10.71 3.22 2.64
CA PRO A 63 12.08 2.72 2.62
C PRO A 63 12.18 1.18 2.65
N LEU A 64 11.22 0.50 3.29
CA LEU A 64 11.19 -0.96 3.36
C LEU A 64 10.77 -1.58 2.03
N LEU A 65 9.85 -0.95 1.29
CA LEU A 65 9.51 -1.39 -0.06
C LEU A 65 10.73 -1.26 -0.99
N LEU A 66 11.48 -0.16 -0.87
CA LEU A 66 12.64 0.11 -1.72
C LEU A 66 13.81 -0.85 -1.49
N LYS A 67 13.90 -1.49 -0.31
CA LYS A 67 14.88 -2.56 -0.08
C LYS A 67 14.67 -3.76 -1.01
N ASN A 68 13.42 -4.02 -1.41
CA ASN A 68 13.03 -5.09 -2.32
C ASN A 68 12.24 -4.52 -3.51
N ALA A 69 12.77 -3.46 -4.14
CA ALA A 69 12.07 -2.71 -5.17
C ALA A 69 11.65 -3.56 -6.37
N ASP A 70 12.46 -4.53 -6.79
CA ASP A 70 12.11 -5.42 -7.91
C ASP A 70 10.88 -6.28 -7.60
N TYR A 71 10.77 -6.80 -6.39
CA TYR A 71 9.58 -7.56 -6.00
C TYR A 71 8.31 -6.70 -6.04
N PHE A 72 8.36 -5.49 -5.47
CA PHE A 72 7.19 -4.61 -5.39
C PHE A 72 6.86 -3.88 -6.71
N PHE A 73 7.85 -3.46 -7.49
CA PHE A 73 7.62 -2.57 -8.64
C PHE A 73 7.91 -3.22 -10.00
N LYS A 74 8.45 -4.44 -10.04
CA LYS A 74 8.71 -5.19 -11.28
C LYS A 74 8.00 -6.54 -11.31
N GLU A 75 8.15 -7.40 -10.31
CA GLU A 75 7.48 -8.71 -10.25
C GLU A 75 5.96 -8.54 -10.08
N THR A 76 5.53 -7.60 -9.24
CA THR A 76 4.11 -7.32 -8.95
C THR A 76 3.58 -6.09 -9.70
N ASN A 77 3.91 -5.96 -10.99
CA ASN A 77 3.67 -4.77 -11.82
C ASN A 77 2.21 -4.33 -11.99
N SER A 78 1.23 -5.17 -11.65
CA SER A 78 -0.19 -4.84 -11.71
C SER A 78 -0.69 -4.13 -10.44
N THR A 79 0.09 -4.18 -9.35
CA THR A 79 -0.28 -3.61 -8.05
C THR A 79 -0.36 -2.09 -8.10
N ILE A 80 -1.45 -1.56 -7.55
CA ILE A 80 -1.65 -0.12 -7.36
C ILE A 80 -1.21 0.26 -5.94
N TYR A 81 -0.28 1.18 -5.84
CA TYR A 81 0.25 1.67 -4.56
C TYR A 81 -0.45 2.97 -4.18
N VAL A 82 -1.03 3.04 -2.99
CA VAL A 82 -1.60 4.26 -2.40
C VAL A 82 -0.77 4.65 -1.19
N ILE A 83 0.07 5.66 -1.34
CA ILE A 83 0.99 6.11 -0.30
C ILE A 83 0.37 7.27 0.49
N TRP A 84 0.41 7.17 1.82
CA TRP A 84 -0.07 8.20 2.74
C TRP A 84 1.01 8.61 3.73
N GLY A 85 0.98 9.86 4.16
CA GLY A 85 1.96 10.38 5.11
C GLY A 85 1.78 11.87 5.38
N PRO A 86 2.47 12.40 6.41
CA PRO A 86 2.37 13.79 6.80
C PRO A 86 2.91 14.70 5.68
N PHE A 87 2.32 15.89 5.56
CA PHE A 87 2.67 16.87 4.53
C PHE A 87 4.19 17.09 4.45
N ARG A 88 4.88 17.22 5.59
CA ARG A 88 6.34 17.43 5.66
C ARG A 88 7.15 16.42 4.85
N ASN A 89 6.77 15.14 4.87
CA ASN A 89 7.47 14.07 4.16
C ASN A 89 7.01 13.91 2.71
N MET A 90 5.84 14.46 2.37
CA MET A 90 5.18 14.31 1.07
C MET A 90 5.22 15.59 0.22
N ARG A 91 6.00 16.62 0.63
CA ARG A 91 6.11 17.88 -0.10
C ARG A 91 6.66 17.69 -1.51
N LYS A 92 6.03 18.35 -2.49
CA LYS A 92 6.36 18.22 -3.92
C LYS A 92 7.41 19.20 -4.42
N ASP A 93 7.81 20.15 -3.60
CA ASP A 93 8.76 21.21 -3.94
C ASP A 93 10.23 20.81 -3.75
N GLY A 94 10.50 19.52 -3.60
CA GLY A 94 11.84 18.98 -3.40
C GLY A 94 12.25 18.79 -1.94
N SER A 95 11.49 19.28 -0.96
CA SER A 95 11.81 19.02 0.46
C SER A 95 11.17 17.75 1.03
N GLY A 96 10.23 17.13 0.32
CA GLY A 96 9.52 15.93 0.78
C GLY A 96 10.37 14.69 0.54
N ILE A 97 11.06 14.22 1.58
CA ILE A 97 11.98 13.08 1.50
C ILE A 97 11.32 11.85 0.86
N VAL A 98 10.11 11.51 1.31
CA VAL A 98 9.40 10.32 0.80
C VAL A 98 8.84 10.57 -0.60
N TYR A 99 8.32 11.77 -0.86
CA TYR A 99 7.87 12.12 -2.22
C TYR A 99 9.02 12.02 -3.24
N ASN A 100 10.21 12.51 -2.88
CA ASN A 100 11.39 12.43 -3.73
C ASN A 100 11.85 10.99 -3.98
N MET A 101 11.77 10.13 -2.96
CA MET A 101 12.03 8.69 -3.13
C MET A 101 11.06 8.07 -4.14
N LEU A 102 9.76 8.31 -3.98
CA LEU A 102 8.72 7.79 -4.89
C LEU A 102 8.90 8.32 -6.31
N LYS A 103 9.28 9.59 -6.47
CA LYS A 103 9.57 10.17 -7.79
C LYS A 103 10.69 9.41 -8.50
N LYS A 104 11.81 9.15 -7.80
CA LYS A 104 12.91 8.33 -8.34
C LYS A 104 12.49 6.89 -8.63
N THR A 105 11.58 6.32 -7.84
CA THR A 105 11.02 4.99 -8.09
C THR A 105 10.25 4.95 -9.40
N VAL A 106 9.39 5.94 -9.68
CA VAL A 106 8.65 6.01 -10.95
C VAL A 106 9.61 6.15 -12.14
N ASP A 107 10.70 6.92 -11.98
CA ASP A 107 11.74 7.06 -13.02
C ASP A 107 12.44 5.71 -13.31
N SER A 108 12.65 4.87 -12.28
CA SER A 108 13.32 3.57 -12.39
C SER A 108 12.38 2.41 -12.79
N TYR A 109 11.10 2.53 -12.45
CA TYR A 109 10.06 1.53 -12.68
C TYR A 109 8.85 2.20 -13.37
N PRO A 110 8.94 2.45 -14.69
CA PRO A 110 7.91 3.23 -15.40
C PRO A 110 6.53 2.56 -15.43
N GLY A 111 6.46 1.24 -15.18
CA GLY A 111 5.20 0.51 -15.03
C GLY A 111 4.55 0.63 -13.65
N ALA A 112 5.23 1.22 -12.66
CA ALA A 112 4.73 1.30 -11.29
C ALA A 112 3.56 2.28 -11.18
N LYS A 113 2.44 1.79 -10.64
CA LYS A 113 1.21 2.58 -10.45
C LYS A 113 1.18 3.16 -9.03
N ILE A 114 1.80 4.33 -8.83
CA ILE A 114 1.93 4.96 -7.51
C ILE A 114 1.04 6.21 -7.42
N TYR A 115 0.12 6.20 -6.44
CA TYR A 115 -0.73 7.32 -6.05
C TYR A 115 -0.32 7.81 -4.66
N VAL A 116 -0.40 9.12 -4.45
CA VAL A 116 -0.18 9.74 -3.13
C VAL A 116 -1.45 10.45 -2.68
N THR A 117 -1.76 10.35 -1.40
CA THR A 117 -2.86 11.11 -0.79
C THR A 117 -2.60 12.61 -0.84
N THR A 118 -3.66 13.41 -0.89
CA THR A 118 -3.56 14.86 -0.79
C THR A 118 -3.51 15.30 0.66
N GLU A 119 -2.91 16.47 0.93
CA GLU A 119 -2.91 17.08 2.26
C GLU A 119 -4.33 17.21 2.82
N LYS A 120 -5.27 17.75 2.02
CA LYS A 120 -6.69 17.84 2.39
C LYS A 120 -7.28 16.49 2.82
N ARG A 121 -6.91 15.39 2.13
CA ARG A 121 -7.43 14.07 2.48
C ARG A 121 -6.81 13.55 3.78
N MET A 122 -5.53 13.83 4.02
CA MET A 122 -4.86 13.48 5.27
C MET A 122 -5.47 14.24 6.45
N SER A 123 -5.62 15.56 6.36
CA SER A 123 -6.26 16.37 7.40
C SER A 123 -7.67 15.88 7.72
N TYR A 124 -8.46 15.55 6.69
CA TYR A 124 -9.78 14.97 6.89
C TYR A 124 -9.74 13.63 7.65
N CYS A 125 -8.79 12.75 7.32
CA CYS A 125 -8.65 11.47 8.04
C CYS A 125 -8.26 11.69 9.51
N ASP A 126 -7.36 12.64 9.80
CA ASP A 126 -6.94 12.98 11.16
C ASP A 126 -8.12 13.57 11.97
N GLU A 127 -8.91 14.45 11.37
CA GLU A 127 -10.12 15.01 11.99
C GLU A 127 -11.14 13.93 12.35
N ILE A 128 -11.41 12.99 11.43
CA ILE A 128 -12.32 11.88 11.69
C ILE A 128 -11.75 10.96 12.78
N PHE A 129 -10.46 10.62 12.72
CA PHE A 129 -9.84 9.78 13.75
C PHE A 129 -9.95 10.40 15.14
N LYS A 130 -9.64 11.70 15.27
CA LYS A 130 -9.80 12.43 16.52
C LYS A 130 -11.24 12.44 17.01
N LYS A 131 -12.19 12.70 16.11
CA LYS A 131 -13.62 12.73 16.45
C LYS A 131 -14.11 11.38 17.00
N GLU A 132 -13.70 10.28 16.39
CA GLU A 132 -14.18 8.94 16.77
C GLU A 132 -13.44 8.36 17.98
N THR A 133 -12.18 8.73 18.19
CA THR A 133 -11.33 8.11 19.22
C THR A 133 -10.96 9.02 20.39
N GLY A 134 -11.10 10.34 20.23
CA GLY A 134 -10.62 11.34 21.18
C GLY A 134 -9.09 11.45 21.25
N LYS A 135 -8.34 10.84 20.32
CA LYS A 135 -6.88 10.83 20.29
C LYS A 135 -6.32 11.70 19.17
N ASP A 136 -5.17 12.29 19.42
CA ASP A 136 -4.34 13.03 18.46
C ASP A 136 -3.18 12.16 17.93
#